data_AF-A0A7C6PEP1-F1
#
_entry.id   AF-A0A7C6PEP1-F1
#
_cell.length_a   1.000
_cell.length_b   1.000
_cell.length_c   1.000
_cell.angle_alpha   90.00
_cell.angle_beta   90.00
_cell.angle_gamma   90.00
#
_symmetry.space_group_name_H-M   'P 1'
#
loop_
_entity.id
_entity.type
_entity.pdbx_description
1 polymer ?
#
loop_
_entity_poly.entity_id
_entity_poly.type
_entity_poly.pdbx_seq_one_letter_code
_entity_poly.pdbx_strand_id
1 'polypeptide(L)'
;MTQENAPIEHDDERMLSPVPMSERRPTFNQVMVWVGFGYVVTGLFVGGVLAGFGGQPGLPPATALWAIVLGMGSLTIMTSLLGIMAQKTGMNLALISRYSYGQKGVNLPMAVMALLTLGWFASITGMVGQIWGSFVGNPSGIIVFNPASIGYGAIPPITLEEFLACAIFGLVFTITAYYGIKAIEAIAIPVGPIILVIAMVVGVGMLQEGGGIAPFFEEA
;
A
#
# COMPACT_ATOMS: atom_id res chain seq x y z
N MET A 1 38.72 -5.03 33.83
CA MET A 1 37.58 -4.09 33.77
C MET A 1 37.75 -3.26 32.51
N THR A 2 37.05 -3.64 31.45
CA THR A 2 36.82 -2.79 30.27
C THR A 2 35.40 -3.10 29.85
N GLN A 3 34.45 -2.36 30.41
CA GLN A 3 33.10 -2.31 29.86
C GLN A 3 33.23 -1.57 28.53
N GLU A 4 33.13 -2.33 27.45
CA GLU A 4 32.92 -1.80 26.12
C GLU A 4 31.52 -1.19 26.13
N ASN A 5 31.44 0.14 25.97
CA ASN A 5 30.19 0.86 25.80
C ASN A 5 29.57 0.40 24.48
N ALA A 6 28.78 -0.68 24.52
CA ALA A 6 27.87 -1.03 23.45
C ALA A 6 26.96 0.19 23.21
N PRO A 7 26.73 0.61 21.96
CA PRO A 7 25.72 1.61 21.67
C PRO A 7 24.42 1.11 22.29
N ILE A 8 23.73 1.96 23.04
CA ILE A 8 22.38 1.66 23.51
C ILE A 8 21.50 1.65 22.26
N GLU A 9 21.40 0.49 21.61
CA GLU A 9 20.54 0.27 20.45
C GLU A 9 19.11 0.30 20.95
N HIS A 10 18.40 1.38 20.62
CA HIS A 10 16.98 1.53 20.92
C HIS A 10 16.18 0.65 19.94
N ASP A 11 16.29 -0.69 20.09
CA ASP A 11 15.50 -1.67 19.33
C ASP A 11 14.08 -1.79 19.92
N ASP A 12 13.42 -0.65 20.09
CA ASP A 12 12.05 -0.53 20.59
C ASP A 12 11.03 -1.24 19.67
N GLU A 13 11.44 -1.52 18.42
CA GLU A 13 10.65 -2.24 17.42
C GLU A 13 11.00 -3.72 17.26
N ARG A 14 12.02 -4.22 17.98
CA ARG A 14 12.48 -5.61 17.91
C ARG A 14 12.76 -6.08 16.47
N MET A 15 13.54 -5.29 15.73
CA MET A 15 13.92 -5.57 14.35
C MET A 15 14.92 -6.71 14.24
N LEU A 16 15.75 -6.94 15.26
CA LEU A 16 16.81 -7.94 15.25
C LEU A 16 16.52 -9.15 16.15
N SER A 17 15.42 -9.10 16.91
CA SER A 17 15.05 -10.11 17.89
C SER A 17 13.57 -10.48 17.82
N PRO A 18 13.16 -11.67 18.27
CA PRO A 18 11.75 -12.01 18.34
C PRO A 18 10.97 -11.12 19.32
N VAL A 19 9.75 -10.74 18.96
CA VAL A 19 8.85 -9.93 19.81
C VAL A 19 8.31 -10.79 20.97
N PRO A 20 8.59 -10.43 22.24
CA PRO A 20 8.07 -11.13 23.41
C PRO A 20 6.56 -11.01 23.51
N MET A 21 5.92 -11.98 24.17
CA MET A 21 4.45 -12.02 24.31
C MET A 21 3.88 -10.76 24.97
N SER A 22 4.61 -10.14 25.89
CA SER A 22 4.21 -8.91 26.62
C SER A 22 4.15 -7.66 25.74
N GLU A 23 4.85 -7.65 24.62
CA GLU A 23 4.95 -6.50 23.70
C GLU A 23 4.12 -6.70 22.41
N ARG A 24 3.47 -7.86 22.29
CA ARG A 24 2.61 -8.15 21.14
C ARG A 24 1.37 -7.27 21.15
N ARG A 25 1.07 -6.72 19.98
CA ARG A 25 -0.10 -5.87 19.78
C ARG A 25 -1.40 -6.69 19.76
N PRO A 26 -2.50 -6.14 20.27
CA PRO A 26 -3.79 -6.80 20.20
C PRO A 26 -4.24 -6.97 18.75
N THR A 27 -4.90 -8.09 18.46
CA THR A 27 -5.35 -8.47 17.12
C THR A 27 -6.28 -7.43 16.49
N PHE A 28 -7.12 -6.76 17.29
CA PHE A 28 -8.04 -5.73 16.81
C PHE A 28 -7.30 -4.57 16.12
N ASN A 29 -6.23 -4.08 16.74
CA ASN A 29 -5.46 -2.97 16.22
C ASN A 29 -4.73 -3.38 14.93
N GLN A 30 -4.27 -4.63 14.86
CA GLN A 30 -3.70 -5.20 13.63
C GLN A 30 -4.74 -5.25 12.50
N VAL A 31 -5.98 -5.66 12.77
CA VAL A 31 -7.06 -5.70 11.77
C VAL A 31 -7.42 -4.29 11.29
N MET A 32 -7.47 -3.29 12.18
CA MET A 32 -7.74 -1.90 11.78
C MET A 32 -6.66 -1.35 10.85
N VAL A 33 -5.38 -1.66 11.09
CA VAL A 33 -4.29 -1.32 10.18
C VAL A 33 -4.47 -2.00 8.82
N TRP A 34 -4.90 -3.26 8.79
CA TRP A 34 -5.21 -3.99 7.55
C TRP A 34 -6.37 -3.40 6.76
N VAL A 35 -7.41 -2.89 7.44
CA VAL A 35 -8.51 -2.17 6.77
C VAL A 35 -7.96 -0.94 6.04
N GLY A 36 -7.08 -0.17 6.69
CA GLY A 36 -6.39 0.96 6.04
C GLY A 36 -5.52 0.53 4.86
N PHE A 37 -4.79 -0.58 5.00
CA PHE A 37 -3.98 -1.16 3.92
C PHE A 37 -4.84 -1.61 2.72
N GLY A 38 -6.04 -2.14 2.96
CA GLY A 38 -6.96 -2.57 1.90
C GLY A 38 -7.39 -1.44 0.95
N TYR A 39 -7.38 -0.19 1.43
CA TYR A 39 -7.72 1.01 0.65
C TYR A 39 -6.53 1.70 -0.03
N VAL A 40 -5.44 0.95 -0.25
CA VAL A 40 -4.31 1.49 -0.99
C VAL A 40 -4.70 1.83 -2.44
N VAL A 41 -4.14 2.94 -2.97
CA VAL A 41 -4.46 3.47 -4.30
C VAL A 41 -4.30 2.43 -5.41
N THR A 42 -3.34 1.51 -5.30
CA THR A 42 -3.17 0.41 -6.27
C THR A 42 -4.40 -0.49 -6.34
N GLY A 43 -5.04 -0.79 -5.19
CA GLY A 43 -6.24 -1.63 -5.14
C GLY A 43 -7.43 -0.94 -5.81
N LEU A 44 -7.59 0.36 -5.57
CA LEU A 44 -8.61 1.19 -6.22
C LEU A 44 -8.38 1.27 -7.73
N PHE A 45 -7.13 1.44 -8.16
CA PHE A 45 -6.78 1.47 -9.57
C PHE A 45 -7.11 0.15 -10.29
N VAL A 46 -6.71 -0.99 -9.71
CA VAL A 46 -7.04 -2.32 -10.27
C VAL A 46 -8.55 -2.55 -10.32
N GLY A 47 -9.28 -2.13 -9.27
CA GLY A 47 -10.74 -2.17 -9.26
C GLY A 47 -11.36 -1.34 -10.38
N GLY A 48 -10.86 -0.13 -10.62
CA GLY A 48 -11.28 0.73 -11.73
C GLY A 48 -11.00 0.11 -13.10
N VAL A 49 -9.84 -0.54 -13.28
CA VAL A 49 -9.51 -1.26 -14.52
C VAL A 49 -10.47 -2.45 -14.74
N LEU A 50 -10.83 -3.19 -13.69
CA LEU A 50 -11.83 -4.27 -13.79
C LEU A 50 -13.21 -3.75 -14.19
N ALA A 51 -13.59 -2.57 -13.70
CA ALA A 51 -14.86 -1.92 -14.03
C ALA A 51 -14.88 -1.26 -15.43
N GLY A 52 -13.75 -1.23 -16.13
CA GLY A 52 -13.61 -0.55 -17.42
C GLY A 52 -12.95 0.82 -17.23
N PHE A 53 -11.73 0.95 -17.76
CA PHE A 53 -10.93 2.18 -17.68
C PHE A 53 -10.44 2.57 -19.07
N GLY A 54 -10.44 3.87 -19.38
CA GLY A 54 -9.92 4.39 -20.64
C GLY A 54 -10.75 4.04 -21.89
N GLY A 55 -12.07 3.89 -21.74
CA GLY A 55 -12.98 3.58 -22.85
C GLY A 55 -12.99 2.11 -23.29
N GLN A 56 -12.32 1.23 -22.54
CA GLN A 56 -12.41 -0.22 -22.72
C GLN A 56 -13.58 -0.80 -21.92
N PRO A 57 -14.33 -1.78 -22.45
CA PRO A 57 -15.36 -2.46 -21.69
C PRO A 57 -14.74 -3.16 -20.48
N GLY A 58 -15.37 -2.99 -19.31
CA GLY A 58 -15.00 -3.70 -18.09
C GLY A 58 -15.30 -5.19 -18.17
N LEU A 59 -14.82 -5.94 -17.18
CA LEU A 59 -15.25 -7.33 -17.01
C LEU A 59 -16.72 -7.35 -16.54
N PRO A 60 -17.53 -8.32 -16.99
CA PRO A 60 -18.84 -8.57 -16.42
C PRO A 60 -18.77 -8.65 -14.88
N PRO A 61 -19.72 -8.09 -14.12
CA PRO A 61 -19.65 -8.02 -12.66
C PRO A 61 -19.39 -9.37 -11.99
N ALA A 62 -19.99 -10.44 -12.51
CA ALA A 62 -19.82 -11.80 -11.99
C ALA A 62 -18.38 -12.31 -12.18
N THR A 63 -17.77 -12.08 -13.34
CA THR A 63 -16.39 -12.53 -13.61
C THR A 63 -15.39 -11.67 -12.85
N ALA A 64 -15.63 -10.36 -12.73
CA ALA A 64 -14.84 -9.46 -11.90
C ALA A 64 -14.86 -9.90 -10.43
N LEU A 65 -16.03 -10.23 -9.88
CA LEU A 65 -16.17 -10.72 -8.51
C LEU A 65 -15.42 -12.04 -8.29
N TRP A 66 -15.54 -13.00 -9.22
CA TRP A 66 -14.80 -14.26 -9.15
C TRP A 66 -13.29 -14.05 -9.24
N ALA A 67 -12.82 -13.17 -10.11
CA ALA A 67 -11.39 -12.83 -10.22
C ALA A 67 -10.87 -12.24 -8.90
N ILE A 68 -11.63 -11.33 -8.27
CA ILE A 68 -11.29 -10.73 -6.98
C ILE A 68 -11.27 -11.81 -5.88
N VAL A 69 -12.29 -12.65 -5.80
CA VAL A 69 -12.40 -13.70 -4.78
C VAL A 69 -11.26 -14.71 -4.90
N LEU A 70 -10.92 -15.15 -6.12
CA LEU A 70 -9.84 -16.10 -6.34
C LEU A 70 -8.46 -15.47 -6.08
N GLY A 71 -8.24 -14.23 -6.52
CA GLY A 71 -7.01 -13.48 -6.30
C GLY A 71 -6.79 -13.17 -4.81
N MET A 72 -7.75 -12.53 -4.17
CA MET A 72 -7.65 -12.17 -2.74
C MET A 72 -7.73 -13.40 -1.85
N GLY A 73 -8.50 -14.43 -2.22
CA GLY A 73 -8.60 -15.68 -1.47
C GLY A 73 -7.27 -16.44 -1.45
N SER A 74 -6.62 -16.60 -2.61
CA SER A 74 -5.30 -17.24 -2.67
C SER A 74 -4.25 -16.44 -1.89
N LEU A 75 -4.24 -15.11 -2.02
CA LEU A 75 -3.35 -14.25 -1.25
C LEU A 75 -3.61 -14.34 0.26
N THR A 76 -4.88 -14.41 0.67
CA THR A 76 -5.28 -14.56 2.07
C THR A 76 -4.77 -15.88 2.63
N ILE A 77 -4.87 -16.98 1.88
CA ILE A 77 -4.34 -18.29 2.30
C ILE A 77 -2.82 -18.20 2.51
N MET A 78 -2.08 -17.70 1.52
CA MET A 78 -0.62 -17.58 1.61
C MET A 78 -0.20 -16.69 2.78
N THR A 79 -0.84 -15.53 2.93
CA THR A 79 -0.53 -14.56 3.99
C THR A 79 -0.90 -15.08 5.37
N SER A 80 -2.01 -15.83 5.49
CA SER A 80 -2.42 -16.44 6.77
C SER A 80 -1.43 -17.51 7.22
N LEU A 81 -0.92 -18.34 6.30
CA LEU A 81 0.09 -19.35 6.64
C LEU A 81 1.38 -18.72 7.16
N LEU A 82 1.87 -17.66 6.49
CA LEU A 82 3.02 -16.89 6.94
C LEU A 82 2.74 -16.17 8.27
N GLY A 83 1.54 -15.60 8.42
CA GLY A 83 1.09 -14.91 9.62
C GLY A 83 1.04 -15.83 10.84
N ILE A 84 0.57 -17.07 10.69
CA ILE A 84 0.58 -18.08 11.76
C ILE A 84 2.01 -18.39 12.21
N MET A 85 2.95 -18.53 11.27
CA MET A 85 4.35 -18.75 11.61
C MET A 85 4.98 -17.55 12.33
N ALA A 86 4.73 -16.33 11.85
CA ALA A 86 5.21 -15.11 12.47
C ALA A 86 4.63 -14.91 13.88
N GLN A 87 3.33 -15.17 14.07
CA GLN A 87 2.67 -15.07 15.39
C GLN A 87 3.20 -16.13 16.36
N LYS A 88 3.45 -17.36 15.93
CA LYS A 88 4.02 -18.39 16.82
C LYS A 88 5.45 -18.07 17.23
N THR A 89 6.27 -17.64 16.29
CA THR A 89 7.72 -17.43 16.51
C THR A 89 8.07 -16.05 17.05
N GLY A 90 7.21 -15.05 16.84
CA GLY A 90 7.52 -13.64 17.13
C GLY A 90 8.57 -13.05 16.20
N MET A 91 8.98 -13.76 15.14
CA MET A 91 10.03 -13.34 14.22
C MET A 91 9.48 -12.55 13.05
N ASN A 92 10.23 -11.55 12.61
CA ASN A 92 9.96 -10.85 11.36
C ASN A 92 10.41 -11.66 10.14
N LEU A 93 10.05 -11.19 8.94
CA LEU A 93 10.35 -11.87 7.68
C LEU A 93 11.85 -12.16 7.53
N ALA A 94 12.72 -11.21 7.84
CA ALA A 94 14.17 -11.37 7.71
C ALA A 94 14.70 -12.49 8.60
N LEU A 95 14.22 -12.57 9.85
CA LEU A 95 14.61 -13.62 10.79
C LEU A 95 14.11 -15.00 10.34
N ILE A 96 12.87 -15.11 9.85
CA ILE A 96 12.33 -16.37 9.31
C ILE A 96 13.12 -16.80 8.07
N SER A 97 13.45 -15.87 7.17
CA SER A 97 14.22 -16.17 5.96
C SER A 97 15.65 -16.64 6.26
N ARG A 98 16.25 -16.26 7.41
CA ARG A 98 17.54 -16.83 7.85
C ARG A 98 17.45 -18.33 8.13
N TYR A 99 16.30 -18.86 8.58
CA TYR A 99 16.14 -20.30 8.81
C TYR A 99 16.10 -21.09 7.50
N SER A 100 15.47 -20.56 6.44
CA SER A 100 15.36 -21.25 5.16
C SER A 100 16.60 -21.09 4.27
N TYR A 101 17.19 -19.91 4.23
CA TYR A 101 18.30 -19.58 3.31
C TYR A 101 19.68 -19.54 3.99
N GLY A 102 19.73 -19.67 5.32
CA GLY A 102 20.95 -19.57 6.10
C GLY A 102 21.49 -18.14 6.23
N GLN A 103 22.61 -18.01 6.93
CA GLN A 103 23.16 -16.71 7.35
C GLN A 103 23.58 -15.80 6.19
N LYS A 104 24.05 -16.37 5.09
CA LYS A 104 24.48 -15.62 3.89
C LYS A 104 23.43 -15.60 2.78
N GLY A 105 22.65 -16.68 2.66
CA GLY A 105 21.63 -16.80 1.61
C GLY A 105 20.42 -15.90 1.84
N VAL A 106 20.16 -15.45 3.08
CA VAL A 106 19.09 -14.50 3.38
C VAL A 106 19.22 -13.17 2.65
N ASN A 107 20.43 -12.77 2.25
CA ASN A 107 20.65 -11.48 1.59
C ASN A 107 19.94 -11.38 0.24
N LEU A 108 19.77 -12.49 -0.48
CA LEU A 108 19.08 -12.49 -1.77
C LEU A 108 17.58 -12.17 -1.64
N PRO A 109 16.76 -12.91 -0.87
CA PRO A 109 15.36 -12.56 -0.70
C PRO A 109 15.20 -11.19 -0.03
N MET A 110 16.10 -10.79 0.88
CA MET A 110 16.03 -9.46 1.48
C MET A 110 16.33 -8.33 0.48
N ALA A 111 17.28 -8.51 -0.44
CA ALA A 111 17.54 -7.55 -1.51
C ALA A 111 16.34 -7.43 -2.47
N VAL A 112 15.75 -8.56 -2.86
CA VAL A 112 14.53 -8.57 -3.69
C VAL A 112 13.37 -7.87 -2.98
N MET A 113 13.15 -8.19 -1.69
CA MET A 113 12.13 -7.53 -0.89
C MET A 113 12.37 -6.03 -0.77
N ALA A 114 13.61 -5.59 -0.54
CA ALA A 114 13.95 -4.17 -0.47
C ALA A 114 13.69 -3.44 -1.80
N LEU A 115 14.07 -4.04 -2.94
CA LEU A 115 13.79 -3.46 -4.26
C LEU A 115 12.28 -3.38 -4.54
N LEU A 116 11.54 -4.43 -4.19
CA LEU A 116 10.09 -4.49 -4.37
C LEU A 116 9.38 -3.44 -3.52
N THR A 117 9.74 -3.31 -2.23
CA THR A 117 9.13 -2.32 -1.34
C THR A 117 9.49 -0.89 -1.73
N LEU A 118 10.72 -0.64 -2.19
CA LEU A 118 11.12 0.65 -2.75
C LEU A 118 10.32 1.01 -4.01
N GLY A 119 10.17 0.06 -4.94
CA GLY A 119 9.36 0.26 -6.14
C GLY A 119 7.89 0.50 -5.82
N TRP A 120 7.35 -0.25 -4.87
CA TRP A 120 5.97 -0.06 -4.40
C TRP A 120 5.79 1.30 -3.72
N PHE A 121 6.70 1.70 -2.84
CA PHE A 121 6.68 3.03 -2.20
C PHE A 121 6.75 4.17 -3.22
N ALA A 122 7.61 4.05 -4.24
CA ALA A 122 7.70 5.02 -5.32
C ALA A 122 6.38 5.13 -6.10
N SER A 123 5.73 4.01 -6.39
CA SER A 123 4.43 3.97 -7.07
C SER A 123 3.33 4.67 -6.26
N ILE A 124 3.22 4.38 -4.96
CA ILE A 124 2.22 5.04 -4.09
C ILE A 124 2.47 6.55 -4.01
N THR A 125 3.71 6.96 -3.79
CA THR A 125 4.06 8.38 -3.67
C THR A 125 3.81 9.12 -4.99
N GLY A 126 4.10 8.49 -6.12
CA GLY A 126 3.81 9.03 -7.45
C GLY A 126 2.31 9.22 -7.69
N MET A 127 1.47 8.22 -7.38
CA MET A 127 0.02 8.35 -7.51
C MET A 127 -0.57 9.43 -6.59
N VAL A 128 -0.04 9.56 -5.36
CA VAL A 128 -0.43 10.66 -4.45
C VAL A 128 -0.05 12.01 -5.07
N GLY A 129 1.16 12.12 -5.64
CA GLY A 129 1.59 13.29 -6.39
C GLY A 129 0.60 13.65 -7.50
N GLN A 130 0.19 12.68 -8.32
CA GLN A 130 -0.79 12.86 -9.40
C GLN A 130 -2.14 13.35 -8.89
N ILE A 131 -2.66 12.76 -7.81
CA ILE A 131 -3.92 13.18 -7.19
C ILE A 131 -3.83 14.66 -6.80
N TRP A 132 -2.80 15.06 -6.07
CA TRP A 132 -2.60 16.47 -5.69
C TRP A 132 -2.34 17.38 -6.88
N GLY A 133 -1.58 16.93 -7.88
CA GLY A 133 -1.36 17.65 -9.13
C GLY A 133 -2.65 17.91 -9.90
N SER A 134 -3.58 16.94 -9.92
CA SER A 134 -4.90 17.12 -10.53
C SER A 134 -5.79 18.11 -9.78
N PHE A 135 -5.66 18.21 -8.45
CA PHE A 135 -6.38 19.19 -7.64
C PHE A 135 -5.80 20.61 -7.76
N VAL A 136 -4.48 20.74 -7.73
CA VAL A 136 -3.79 22.04 -7.76
C VAL A 136 -3.67 22.58 -9.19
N GLY A 137 -3.61 21.70 -10.19
CA GLY A 137 -3.32 22.06 -11.57
C GLY A 137 -1.86 22.44 -11.77
N ASN A 138 -1.61 23.32 -12.75
CA ASN A 138 -0.27 23.83 -13.06
C ASN A 138 -0.22 25.38 -12.99
N PRO A 139 -0.32 25.97 -11.79
CA PRO A 139 -0.21 27.41 -11.61
C PRO A 139 1.18 27.96 -11.96
N SER A 140 2.25 27.18 -11.83
CA SER A 140 3.63 27.64 -12.11
C SER A 140 3.98 27.66 -13.60
N GLY A 141 3.24 26.94 -14.45
CA GLY A 141 3.56 26.70 -15.86
C GLY A 141 4.78 25.80 -16.08
N ILE A 142 5.39 25.24 -15.04
CA ILE A 142 6.66 24.51 -15.14
C ILE A 142 6.38 23.01 -15.28
N ILE A 143 6.94 22.41 -16.34
CA ILE A 143 6.96 20.97 -16.55
C ILE A 143 8.34 20.46 -16.15
N VAL A 144 8.39 19.61 -15.13
CA VAL A 144 9.65 19.01 -14.63
C VAL A 144 10.07 17.87 -15.54
N PHE A 145 9.12 17.04 -15.96
CA PHE A 145 9.39 15.92 -16.83
C PHE A 145 8.27 15.73 -17.84
N ASN A 146 8.63 15.64 -19.12
CA ASN A 146 7.68 15.39 -20.19
C ASN A 146 7.95 14.01 -20.81
N PRO A 147 7.15 12.98 -20.47
CA PRO A 147 7.26 11.64 -21.06
C PRO A 147 7.13 11.62 -22.59
N ALA A 148 6.45 12.61 -23.19
CA ALA A 148 6.33 12.73 -24.65
C ALA A 148 7.68 12.94 -25.34
N SER A 149 8.66 13.51 -24.65
CA SER A 149 10.03 13.68 -25.19
C SER A 149 10.78 12.37 -25.41
N ILE A 150 10.32 11.28 -24.78
CA ILE A 150 10.90 9.93 -24.85
C ILE A 150 9.98 8.98 -25.64
N GLY A 151 8.96 9.52 -26.33
CA GLY A 151 8.03 8.73 -27.14
C GLY A 151 6.82 8.16 -26.39
N TYR A 152 6.64 8.50 -25.11
CA TYR A 152 5.46 8.10 -24.31
C TYR A 152 4.41 9.21 -24.28
N GLY A 153 3.83 9.53 -25.45
CA GLY A 153 2.87 10.64 -25.59
C GLY A 153 1.50 10.42 -24.92
N ALA A 154 1.20 9.19 -24.47
CA ALA A 154 -0.02 8.88 -23.74
C ALA A 154 0.05 9.20 -22.24
N ILE A 155 1.24 9.49 -21.71
CA ILE A 155 1.44 9.78 -20.29
C ILE A 155 1.45 11.30 -20.11
N PRO A 156 0.61 11.86 -19.21
CA PRO A 156 0.58 13.30 -18.97
C PRO A 156 1.94 13.81 -18.46
N PRO A 157 2.30 15.06 -18.79
CA PRO A 157 3.54 15.66 -18.32
C PRO A 157 3.50 15.89 -16.80
N ILE A 158 4.61 15.60 -16.13
CA ILE A 158 4.76 15.79 -14.69
C ILE A 158 5.07 17.26 -14.44
N THR A 159 4.16 17.94 -13.75
CA THR A 159 4.29 19.35 -13.40
C THR A 159 5.17 19.55 -12.17
N LEU A 160 5.62 20.77 -11.92
CA LEU A 160 6.37 21.09 -10.71
C LEU A 160 5.56 20.81 -9.44
N GLU A 161 4.26 21.11 -9.46
CA GLU A 161 3.36 20.91 -8.33
C GLU A 161 3.16 19.41 -8.03
N GLU A 162 3.01 18.59 -9.07
CA GLU A 162 2.94 17.13 -8.93
C GLU A 162 4.24 16.57 -8.32
N PHE A 163 5.39 17.02 -8.83
CA PHE A 163 6.70 16.61 -8.32
C PHE A 163 6.91 17.04 -6.85
N LEU A 164 6.55 18.28 -6.52
CA LEU A 164 6.65 18.80 -5.15
C LEU A 164 5.69 18.08 -4.20
N ALA A 165 4.45 17.82 -4.62
CA ALA A 165 3.50 17.05 -3.83
C ALA A 165 4.04 15.64 -3.58
N CYS A 166 4.53 14.96 -4.62
CA CYS A 166 5.19 13.66 -4.50
C CYS A 166 6.34 13.71 -3.48
N ALA A 167 7.25 14.68 -3.60
CA ALA A 167 8.38 14.80 -2.67
C ALA A 167 7.94 15.09 -1.22
N ILE A 168 7.00 16.02 -1.02
CA ILE A 168 6.51 16.40 0.32
C ILE A 168 5.79 15.23 0.98
N PHE A 169 4.86 14.57 0.28
CA PHE A 169 4.15 13.43 0.85
C PHE A 169 5.08 12.22 1.05
N GLY A 170 6.05 11.99 0.16
CA GLY A 170 7.08 10.98 0.37
C GLY A 170 7.90 11.21 1.64
N LEU A 171 8.26 12.47 1.94
CA LEU A 171 8.92 12.84 3.18
C LEU A 171 8.00 12.62 4.39
N VAL A 172 6.74 13.04 4.31
CA VAL A 172 5.74 12.81 5.37
C VAL A 172 5.61 11.32 5.66
N PHE A 173 5.46 10.47 4.64
CA PHE A 173 5.36 9.02 4.82
C PHE A 173 6.63 8.43 5.45
N THR A 174 7.81 8.89 5.03
CA THR A 174 9.08 8.47 5.61
C THR A 174 9.20 8.86 7.09
N ILE A 175 8.80 10.08 7.44
CA ILE A 175 8.78 10.55 8.83
C ILE A 175 7.78 9.74 9.67
N THR A 176 6.58 9.48 9.15
CA THR A 176 5.60 8.66 9.88
C THR A 176 6.09 7.22 10.07
N ALA A 177 6.81 6.67 9.08
CA ALA A 177 7.43 5.35 9.20
C ALA A 177 8.55 5.32 10.23
N TYR A 178 9.29 6.42 10.41
CA TYR A 178 10.32 6.54 11.45
C TYR A 178 9.75 6.43 12.87
N TYR A 179 8.54 6.94 13.10
CA TYR A 179 7.84 6.77 14.39
C TYR A 179 7.20 5.39 14.59
N GLY A 180 7.34 4.51 13.59
CA GLY A 180 7.07 3.10 13.75
C GLY A 180 5.60 2.71 13.75
N ILE A 181 5.33 1.46 14.16
CA ILE A 181 3.99 0.87 14.06
C ILE A 181 2.94 1.60 14.91
N LYS A 182 3.35 2.27 16.01
CA LYS A 182 2.45 3.06 16.87
C LYS A 182 1.83 4.22 16.11
N ALA A 183 2.63 4.94 15.32
CA ALA A 183 2.15 6.09 14.56
C ALA A 183 1.22 5.64 13.43
N ILE A 184 1.57 4.55 12.74
CA ILE A 184 0.74 3.96 11.67
C ILE A 184 -0.62 3.52 12.23
N GLU A 185 -0.62 2.83 13.37
CA GLU A 185 -1.83 2.37 14.05
C GLU A 185 -2.72 3.55 14.50
N ALA A 186 -2.13 4.59 15.08
CA ALA A 186 -2.86 5.78 15.52
C ALA A 186 -3.55 6.52 14.37
N ILE A 187 -2.97 6.50 13.16
CA ILE A 187 -3.57 7.10 11.96
C ILE A 187 -4.62 6.15 11.35
N ALA A 188 -4.33 4.85 11.28
CA ALA A 188 -5.21 3.88 10.63
C ALA A 188 -6.55 3.69 11.36
N ILE A 189 -6.56 3.70 12.69
CA ILE A 189 -7.78 3.50 13.49
C ILE A 189 -8.89 4.51 13.16
N PRO A 190 -8.64 5.84 13.14
CA PRO A 190 -9.67 6.81 12.74
C PRO A 190 -9.90 6.87 11.23
N VAL A 191 -8.86 6.71 10.40
CA VAL A 191 -8.97 6.87 8.95
C VAL A 191 -9.69 5.69 8.29
N GLY A 192 -9.49 4.46 8.76
CA GLY A 192 -10.07 3.24 8.20
C GLY A 192 -11.60 3.28 8.10
N PRO A 193 -12.34 3.58 9.18
CA PRO A 193 -13.79 3.72 9.12
C PRO A 193 -14.26 4.87 8.22
N ILE A 194 -13.55 6.00 8.23
CA ILE A 194 -13.90 7.18 7.42
C ILE A 194 -13.78 6.85 5.93
N ILE A 195 -12.68 6.22 5.51
CA ILE A 195 -12.46 5.88 4.10
C ILE A 195 -13.45 4.83 3.61
N LEU A 196 -13.84 3.87 4.46
CA LEU A 196 -14.91 2.90 4.19
C LEU A 196 -16.24 3.60 3.90
N VAL A 197 -16.62 4.58 4.73
CA VAL A 197 -17.87 5.35 4.54
C VAL A 197 -17.81 6.16 3.24
N ILE A 198 -16.69 6.85 2.99
CA ILE A 198 -16.50 7.62 1.75
C ILE A 198 -16.60 6.70 0.53
N ALA A 199 -15.95 5.54 0.56
CA ALA A 199 -15.99 4.57 -0.53
C ALA A 199 -17.41 4.05 -0.80
N MET A 200 -18.20 3.78 0.25
CA MET A 200 -19.60 3.38 0.09
C MET A 200 -20.44 4.50 -0.52
N VAL A 201 -20.27 5.75 -0.06
CA VAL A 201 -21.02 6.90 -0.58
C VAL A 201 -20.68 7.16 -2.04
N VAL A 202 -19.39 7.19 -2.39
CA VAL A 202 -18.93 7.38 -3.77
C VAL A 202 -19.40 6.23 -4.66
N GLY A 203 -19.30 4.98 -4.18
CA GLY A 203 -19.78 3.81 -4.93
C GLY A 203 -21.27 3.86 -5.23
N VAL A 204 -22.10 4.27 -4.26
CA VAL A 204 -23.54 4.48 -4.48
C VAL A 204 -23.79 5.65 -5.44
N GLY A 205 -23.04 6.75 -5.34
CA GLY A 205 -23.14 7.88 -6.26
C GLY A 205 -22.83 7.47 -7.70
N MET A 206 -21.75 6.72 -7.92
CA MET A 206 -21.39 6.21 -9.24
C MET A 206 -22.44 5.25 -9.81
N LEU A 207 -23.05 4.40 -8.98
CA LEU A 207 -24.16 3.53 -9.39
C LEU A 207 -25.40 4.34 -9.80
N GLN A 208 -25.70 5.44 -9.10
CA GLN A 208 -26.83 6.31 -9.44
C GLN A 208 -26.59 7.07 -10.75
N GLU A 209 -25.38 7.59 -10.96
CA GLU A 209 -24.98 8.22 -12.22
C GLU A 209 -25.00 7.24 -13.40
N GLY A 210 -24.67 5.96 -13.15
CA GLY A 210 -24.73 4.87 -14.13
C GLY A 210 -26.12 4.30 -14.42
N GLY A 211 -27.21 4.94 -13.97
CA GLY A 211 -28.58 4.48 -14.22
C GLY A 211 -29.14 3.46 -13.22
N GLY A 212 -28.43 3.23 -12.12
CA GLY A 212 -28.86 2.38 -11.00
C GLY A 212 -28.27 0.96 -11.02
N ILE A 213 -28.70 0.14 -10.05
CA ILE A 213 -28.21 -1.25 -9.91
C ILE A 213 -28.74 -2.17 -11.02
N ALA A 214 -29.89 -1.84 -11.62
CA ALA A 214 -30.50 -2.65 -12.67
C ALA A 214 -29.64 -2.75 -13.95
N PRO A 215 -29.21 -1.64 -14.58
CA PRO A 215 -28.32 -1.71 -15.75
C PRO A 215 -26.95 -2.30 -15.42
N PHE A 216 -26.45 -2.11 -14.18
CA PHE A 216 -25.18 -2.70 -13.72
C PHE A 216 -25.16 -4.23 -13.79
N PHE A 217 -26.30 -4.90 -13.60
CA PHE A 217 -26.41 -6.36 -13.74
C PHE A 217 -26.94 -6.81 -15.12
N GLU A 218 -27.52 -5.93 -15.92
CA GLU A 218 -28.01 -6.23 -17.27
C GLU A 218 -26.94 -6.12 -18.36
N GLU A 219 -25.90 -5.30 -18.18
CA GLU A 219 -24.72 -5.24 -19.07
C GLU A 219 -23.69 -6.37 -18.83
N ALA A 220 -24.08 -7.43 -18.11
CA ALA A 220 -23.26 -8.61 -17.81
C ALA A 220 -23.23 -9.65 -18.94
#